data_AF-A0A2K9CW30-F1
#
_entry.id   AF-A0A2K9CW30-F1
#
_cell.length_a   1.000
_cell.length_b   1.000
_cell.length_c   1.000
_cell.angle_alpha   90.00
_cell.angle_beta   90.00
_cell.angle_gamma   90.00
#
_symmetry.space_group_name_H-M   'P 1'
#
loop_
_entity.id
_entity.type
_entity.pdbx_description
1 polymer ?
#
loop_
_entity_poly.entity_id
_entity_poly.type
_entity_poly.pdbx_seq_one_letter_code
_entity_poly.pdbx_strand_id
1 'polypeptide(L)'
;MPIKIDNSGLDKLMRNMEALQGNHEIPLGELFTPEFIQSHSKCSDLNGLFEAAGYNIQSIEDIEAIDDNHWDAFIKDNTDFDNWQEMRSQAMAGYIRKRLSDGM
;
A
#
# COMPACT_ATOMS: atom_id res chain seq x y z
N MET A 1 -1.32 -28.22 -14.92
CA MET A 1 -1.45 -28.39 -13.45
C MET A 1 -1.33 -27.00 -12.84
N PRO A 2 -2.24 -26.54 -11.98
CA PRO A 2 -2.07 -25.25 -11.33
C PRO A 2 -0.99 -25.38 -10.25
N ILE A 3 0.05 -24.55 -10.33
CA ILE A 3 1.06 -24.43 -9.28
C ILE A 3 0.33 -23.89 -8.05
N LYS A 4 0.27 -24.69 -6.98
CA LYS A 4 -0.16 -24.21 -5.66
C LYS A 4 1.00 -23.42 -5.09
N ILE A 5 0.94 -22.09 -5.16
CA ILE A 5 1.89 -21.22 -4.49
C ILE A 5 1.59 -21.30 -2.99
N ASP A 6 2.56 -21.79 -2.21
CA ASP A 6 2.49 -21.81 -0.75
C ASP A 6 2.75 -20.39 -0.22
N ASN A 7 1.66 -19.69 0.13
CA ASN A 7 1.72 -18.31 0.62
C ASN A 7 2.35 -18.20 2.02
N SER A 8 2.55 -19.30 2.74
CA SER A 8 3.09 -19.24 4.11
C SER A 8 4.54 -18.71 4.18
N GLY A 9 5.33 -18.95 3.13
CA GLY A 9 6.68 -18.38 2.99
C GLY A 9 6.66 -16.88 2.73
N LEU A 10 5.69 -16.42 1.92
CA LEU A 10 5.49 -15.01 1.63
C LEU A 10 5.04 -14.25 2.88
N ASP A 11 4.10 -14.81 3.66
CA ASP A 11 3.61 -14.18 4.89
C ASP A 11 4.74 -13.99 5.91
N LYS A 12 5.63 -14.97 6.04
CA LYS A 12 6.83 -14.86 6.89
C LYS A 12 7.79 -13.79 6.37
N LEU A 13 7.99 -13.72 5.06
CA LEU A 13 8.87 -12.73 4.44
C LEU A 13 8.30 -11.31 4.58
N MET A 14 6.98 -11.13 4.43
CA MET A 14 6.30 -9.87 4.69
C MET A 14 6.48 -9.40 6.12
N ARG A 15 6.24 -10.27 7.11
CA ARG A 15 6.44 -9.95 8.54
C ARG A 15 7.89 -9.58 8.85
N ASN A 16 8.83 -10.30 8.24
CA ASN A 16 10.26 -10.00 8.39
C ASN A 16 10.60 -8.66 7.72
N MET A 17 10.00 -8.34 6.57
CA MET A 17 10.23 -7.06 5.89
C MET A 17 9.61 -5.89 6.65
N GLU A 18 8.41 -6.04 7.21
CA GLU A 18 7.80 -5.08 8.15
C GLU A 18 8.72 -4.83 9.35
N ALA A 19 9.34 -5.88 9.90
CA ALA A 19 10.33 -5.75 10.98
C ALA A 19 11.68 -5.15 10.52
N LEU A 20 12.03 -5.26 9.24
CA LEU A 20 13.26 -4.72 8.63
C LEU A 20 13.09 -3.31 8.05
N GLN A 21 11.88 -2.71 8.09
CA GLN A 21 11.58 -1.38 7.54
C GLN A 21 12.47 -0.24 8.11
N GLY A 22 13.26 -0.49 9.15
CA GLY A 22 14.21 0.49 9.69
C GLY A 22 15.37 0.90 8.78
N ASN A 23 15.57 0.33 7.58
CA ASN A 23 16.75 0.66 6.76
C ASN A 23 16.57 0.62 5.22
N HIS A 24 15.34 0.57 4.70
CA HIS A 24 15.05 0.77 3.27
C HIS A 24 13.69 1.45 3.13
N GLU A 25 13.70 2.74 2.82
CA GLU A 25 12.47 3.48 2.49
C GLU A 25 12.08 3.14 1.05
N ILE A 26 10.99 2.40 0.89
CA ILE A 26 10.38 2.16 -0.43
C ILE A 26 9.57 3.41 -0.79
N PRO A 27 9.79 4.03 -1.97
CA PRO A 27 8.99 5.16 -2.40
C PRO A 27 7.51 4.80 -2.45
N LEU A 28 6.64 5.67 -1.93
CA LEU A 28 5.18 5.45 -1.94
C LEU A 28 4.65 5.22 -3.36
N GLY A 29 5.23 5.87 -4.38
CA GLY A 29 4.84 5.66 -5.78
C GLY A 29 5.17 4.27 -6.34
N GLU A 30 6.17 3.57 -5.79
CA GLU A 30 6.46 2.18 -6.15
C GLU A 30 5.55 1.18 -5.41
N LEU A 31 5.17 1.53 -4.18
CA LEU A 31 4.30 0.71 -3.35
C LEU A 31 2.83 0.81 -3.79
N PHE A 32 2.37 2.04 -4.02
CA PHE A 32 1.00 2.40 -4.40
C PHE A 32 0.93 2.79 -5.88
N THR A 33 1.26 1.83 -6.73
CA THR A 33 1.14 2.00 -8.19
C THR A 33 -0.28 2.37 -8.61
N PRO A 34 -0.46 3.10 -9.72
CA PRO A 34 -1.79 3.39 -10.27
C PRO A 34 -2.65 2.13 -10.44
N GLU A 35 -2.05 1.01 -10.85
CA GLU A 35 -2.74 -0.27 -11.00
C GLU A 35 -3.28 -0.81 -9.66
N PHE A 36 -2.48 -0.70 -8.58
CA PHE A 36 -2.92 -1.10 -7.25
C PHE A 36 -4.09 -0.23 -6.77
N ILE A 37 -3.97 1.09 -6.90
CA ILE A 37 -5.00 2.03 -6.45
C ILE A 37 -6.30 1.84 -7.23
N GLN A 38 -6.25 1.68 -8.55
CA GLN A 38 -7.43 1.44 -9.39
C GLN A 38 -8.07 0.07 -9.13
N SER A 39 -7.30 -0.91 -8.68
CA SER A 39 -7.83 -2.24 -8.37
C SER A 39 -8.62 -2.28 -7.06
N HIS A 40 -8.37 -1.32 -6.16
CA HIS A 40 -8.94 -1.28 -4.82
C HIS A 40 -9.72 0.00 -4.51
N SER A 41 -9.86 0.92 -5.46
CA SER A 41 -10.59 2.17 -5.29
C SER A 41 -11.08 2.69 -6.64
N LYS A 42 -11.85 3.79 -6.63
CA LYS A 42 -12.27 4.49 -7.85
C LYS A 42 -11.26 5.55 -8.31
N CYS A 43 -10.16 5.73 -7.58
CA CYS A 43 -9.14 6.73 -7.88
C CYS A 43 -8.12 6.18 -8.89
N SER A 44 -7.53 7.07 -9.69
CA SER A 44 -6.55 6.70 -10.72
C SER A 44 -5.17 6.38 -10.14
N ASP A 45 -4.79 7.07 -9.06
CA ASP A 45 -3.48 6.99 -8.42
C ASP A 45 -3.56 7.46 -6.96
N LEU A 46 -2.44 7.36 -6.24
CA LEU A 46 -2.36 7.72 -4.83
C LEU A 46 -2.66 9.21 -4.59
N ASN A 47 -2.25 10.11 -5.50
CA ASN A 47 -2.55 11.53 -5.35
C ASN A 47 -4.06 11.79 -5.48
N GLY A 48 -4.73 11.13 -6.44
CA GLY A 48 -6.19 11.18 -6.56
C GLY A 48 -6.91 10.62 -5.33
N LEU A 49 -6.30 9.67 -4.61
CA LEU A 49 -6.85 9.17 -3.34
C LEU A 49 -6.76 10.24 -2.23
N PHE A 50 -5.63 10.93 -2.12
CA PHE A 50 -5.49 12.06 -1.19
C PHE A 50 -6.45 13.21 -1.53
N GLU A 51 -6.54 13.59 -2.81
CA GLU A 51 -7.44 14.65 -3.27
C GLU A 51 -8.91 14.30 -2.99
N ALA A 52 -9.30 13.04 -3.20
CA ALA A 52 -10.66 12.56 -2.88
C ALA A 52 -10.97 12.61 -1.38
N ALA A 53 -9.96 12.47 -0.52
CA ALA A 53 -10.06 12.66 0.92
C ALA A 53 -9.98 14.13 1.36
N GLY A 54 -9.83 15.08 0.42
CA GLY A 54 -9.72 16.51 0.70
C GLY A 54 -8.30 16.97 1.08
N TYR A 55 -7.29 16.14 0.88
CA TYR A 55 -5.89 16.49 1.10
C TYR A 55 -5.22 16.90 -0.21
N ASN A 56 -4.47 18.01 -0.18
CA ASN A 56 -3.62 18.44 -1.29
C ASN A 56 -2.16 18.26 -0.87
N ILE A 57 -1.56 17.15 -1.28
CA ILE A 57 -0.20 16.79 -0.88
C ILE A 57 0.81 17.45 -1.81
N GLN A 58 1.64 18.36 -1.28
CA GLN A 58 2.72 19.00 -2.04
C GLN A 58 4.11 18.68 -1.47
N SER A 59 4.14 18.15 -0.25
CA SER A 59 5.35 17.87 0.51
C SER A 59 5.17 16.68 1.45
N ILE A 60 6.28 16.21 2.04
CA ILE A 60 6.25 15.16 3.06
C ILE A 60 5.56 15.66 4.34
N GLU A 61 5.73 16.94 4.69
CA GLU A 61 5.09 17.57 5.85
C GLU A 61 3.56 17.51 5.75
N ASP A 62 3.00 17.63 4.53
CA ASP A 62 1.56 17.50 4.32
C ASP A 62 1.05 16.07 4.61
N ILE A 63 1.87 15.05 4.37
CA ILE A 63 1.55 13.65 4.67
C ILE A 63 1.60 13.42 6.18
N GLU A 64 2.61 13.97 6.86
CA GLU A 64 2.75 13.87 8.32
C GLU A 64 1.65 14.64 9.08
N ALA A 65 1.03 15.62 8.44
CA ALA A 65 -0.08 16.40 8.98
C ALA A 65 -1.46 15.78 8.75
N ILE A 66 -1.55 14.64 8.04
CA ILE A 66 -2.82 13.93 7.83
C ILE A 66 -3.36 13.45 9.19
N ASP A 67 -4.66 13.66 9.42
CA ASP A 67 -5.34 13.08 10.58
C ASP A 67 -5.58 11.59 10.34
N ASP A 68 -4.87 10.74 11.09
CA ASP A 68 -4.91 9.29 10.94
C ASP A 68 -6.35 8.72 11.05
N ASN A 69 -7.19 9.28 11.94
CA ASN A 69 -8.55 8.77 12.13
C ASN A 69 -9.45 9.08 10.92
N HIS A 70 -9.37 10.31 10.42
CA HIS A 70 -10.08 10.72 9.21
C HIS A 70 -9.59 9.94 8.00
N TRP A 71 -8.28 9.72 7.89
CA TRP A 71 -7.70 8.94 6.81
C TRP A 71 -8.13 7.48 6.85
N ASP A 72 -8.07 6.83 8.01
CA ASP A 72 -8.53 5.44 8.17
C ASP A 72 -10.02 5.30 7.84
N ALA A 73 -10.86 6.24 8.28
CA ALA A 73 -12.28 6.25 7.92
C ALA A 73 -12.48 6.42 6.41
N PHE A 74 -11.72 7.32 5.77
CA PHE A 74 -11.78 7.50 4.32
C PHE A 74 -11.36 6.24 3.56
N ILE A 75 -10.25 5.60 3.96
CA ILE A 75 -9.77 4.34 3.36
C ILE A 75 -10.85 3.27 3.45
N LYS A 76 -11.48 3.12 4.62
CA LYS A 76 -12.57 2.18 4.84
C LYS A 76 -13.76 2.39 3.92
N ASP A 77 -14.13 3.65 3.68
CA ASP A 77 -15.32 3.98 2.90
C ASP A 77 -15.07 4.01 1.38
N ASN A 78 -13.82 4.17 0.94
CA ASN A 78 -13.46 4.40 -0.47
C ASN A 78 -12.57 3.32 -1.08
N THR A 79 -12.14 2.34 -0.29
CA THR A 79 -11.32 1.21 -0.74
C THR A 79 -11.83 -0.13 -0.22
N ASP A 80 -11.15 -1.22 -0.57
CA ASP A 80 -11.45 -2.57 -0.08
C ASP A 80 -10.86 -2.88 1.32
N PHE A 81 -10.20 -1.91 1.98
CA PHE A 81 -9.45 -2.13 3.23
C PHE A 81 -10.09 -1.42 4.42
N ASP A 82 -9.98 -1.97 5.63
CA ASP A 82 -10.60 -1.42 6.85
C ASP A 82 -9.88 -0.17 7.39
N ASN A 83 -8.62 0.05 7.01
CA ASN A 83 -7.76 1.16 7.44
C ASN A 83 -6.49 1.26 6.58
N TRP A 84 -5.72 2.32 6.78
CA TRP A 84 -4.48 2.58 6.06
C TRP A 84 -3.40 1.52 6.29
N GLN A 85 -3.29 0.98 7.51
CA GLN A 85 -2.31 -0.06 7.81
C GLN A 85 -2.55 -1.31 6.97
N GLU A 86 -3.79 -1.77 6.89
CA GLU A 86 -4.15 -2.95 6.08
C GLU A 86 -3.84 -2.72 4.60
N MET A 87 -4.22 -1.55 4.07
CA MET A 87 -3.92 -1.15 2.69
C MET A 87 -2.41 -1.17 2.42
N ARG A 88 -1.59 -0.64 3.34
CA ARG A 88 -0.11 -0.68 3.26
C ARG A 88 0.44 -2.09 3.27
N SER A 89 -0.03 -2.95 4.18
CA SER A 89 0.45 -4.34 4.25
C SER A 89 0.11 -5.11 2.96
N GLN A 90 -1.05 -4.85 2.36
CA GLN A 90 -1.45 -5.48 1.09
C GLN A 90 -0.67 -4.95 -0.11
N ALA A 91 -0.41 -3.64 -0.16
CA ALA A 91 0.47 -3.05 -1.17
C ALA A 91 1.89 -3.64 -1.08
N MET A 92 2.42 -3.79 0.14
CA MET A 92 3.73 -4.41 0.39
C MET A 92 3.76 -5.87 -0.06
N ALA A 93 2.70 -6.62 0.22
CA ALA A 93 2.54 -7.98 -0.25
C ALA A 93 2.61 -8.06 -1.79
N GLY A 94 1.90 -7.17 -2.47
CA GLY A 94 1.88 -7.05 -3.93
C GLY A 94 3.26 -6.70 -4.49
N TYR A 95 3.92 -5.70 -3.91
CA TYR A 95 5.28 -5.29 -4.27
C TYR A 95 6.25 -6.47 -4.18
N ILE A 96 6.31 -7.15 -3.03
CA ILE A 96 7.19 -8.31 -2.79
C ILE A 96 6.89 -9.45 -3.78
N ARG A 97 5.62 -9.78 -4.03
CA ARG A 97 5.24 -10.82 -4.99
C ARG A 97 5.72 -10.49 -6.40
N LYS A 98 5.50 -9.26 -6.84
CA LYS A 98 5.95 -8.78 -8.16
C LYS A 98 7.46 -8.90 -8.27
N ARG A 99 8.15 -8.40 -7.26
CA ARG A 99 9.60 -8.47 -7.11
C ARG A 99 10.16 -9.90 -7.17
N LEU A 100 9.60 -10.85 -6.43
CA LEU A 100 9.99 -12.27 -6.50
C LEU A 100 9.74 -12.87 -7.90
N SER A 101 8.68 -12.43 -8.58
CA SER A 101 8.33 -12.91 -9.93
C SER A 101 9.25 -12.32 -11.01
N ASP A 102 9.63 -11.06 -10.85
CA ASP A 102 10.58 -10.34 -11.72
C ASP A 102 12.03 -10.84 -11.52
N GLY A 103 12.24 -11.79 -10.62
CA GLY A 103 13.53 -12.42 -10.37
C GLY A 103 14.51 -11.51 -9.64
N MET A 104 14.01 -10.65 -8.74
CA MET A 104 14.87 -10.00 -7.74
C MET A 104 15.76 -11.01 -7.03
#